data_AF-A0A3A8HGZ0-F1
#
_entry.id   AF-A0A3A8HGZ0-F1
#
_cell.length_a   1.000
_cell.length_b   1.000
_cell.length_c   1.000
_cell.angle_alpha   90.00
_cell.angle_beta   90.00
_cell.angle_gamma   90.00
#
_symmetry.space_group_name_H-M   'P 1'
#
loop_
_entity.id
_entity.type
_entity.pdbx_description
1 polymer ?
#
loop_
_entity_poly.entity_id
_entity_poly.type
_entity_poly.pdbx_seq_one_letter_code
_entity_poly.pdbx_strand_id
1 'polypeptide(L)'
;MSLKQDLFRRPAAFWRTWSFTLVCAALNACGGSVDAEAEEKAPELVAREDSLANVRLRLMAANLSSGNGQDYDPGHGIRIFQGTDADIVMIQEFNYRTDSAADIRAFVDTAFGTGFSYYRESGAQIPNGIISRYPIIASGEWDDTQVSNRDFAWARIDIPGPKDLWAISVHLLTTSSSVRNTEASNLVKFINANVPASDYLVIGGDFNTGSRSESTFSTFSSVVSTASPYPADKNGNTNTNAGRNSPYDHVLVDNDLRAYQTSVVMGSSTFANGLVVDTRVYSPLSDISPALSGDSGASGMQHMGVIKDFLIPGDGATASTVTVLSPNGGESWTAGSARTITWTASGVSNVKVEYSLNGSTWTTITSSTGASSGSVAWTVPSTASTNAWVRVSDASNATVTDLSNAAFTITTGGTGGTGNVFINEVLINEPGSDVNGEFVELVNSGTAAVDLSGWTVSDGTAVRHTFASGTTLAAGKAVVVFGGASGIPAGTPGAVAASTGSLVLGNSGDTVTVKNSAGTVVSTATFASSLAGTDGVSANRSPDASSTASFVLHTGVSSLSSSPGKRANGTAF
;
A
#
# COMPACT_ATOMS: atom_id res chain seq x y z
N MET A 1 -35.88 11.75 25.81
CA MET A 1 -36.18 12.62 24.66
C MET A 1 -35.10 12.35 23.63
N SER A 2 -35.46 11.71 22.52
CA SER A 2 -34.53 11.32 21.44
C SER A 2 -34.28 12.52 20.55
N LEU A 3 -33.01 12.84 20.25
CA LEU A 3 -32.64 13.76 19.20
C LEU A 3 -31.58 13.09 18.32
N LYS A 4 -32.00 12.83 17.09
CA LYS A 4 -31.23 12.29 15.97
C LYS A 4 -30.14 13.29 15.58
N GLN A 5 -28.92 12.81 15.38
CA GLN A 5 -27.89 13.54 14.65
C GLN A 5 -28.09 13.26 13.16
N ASP A 6 -28.51 14.28 12.42
CA ASP A 6 -28.46 14.30 10.96
C ASP A 6 -27.03 14.64 10.52
N LEU A 7 -26.43 13.75 9.73
CA LEU A 7 -25.17 13.98 9.02
C LEU A 7 -25.39 15.06 7.96
N PHE A 8 -24.81 16.25 8.16
CA PHE A 8 -24.72 17.26 7.11
C PHE A 8 -23.68 16.85 6.06
N ARG A 9 -24.18 16.55 4.85
CA ARG A 9 -23.37 16.53 3.62
C ARG A 9 -22.82 17.93 3.35
N ARG A 10 -21.54 17.98 2.96
CA ARG A 10 -20.81 19.16 2.48
C ARG A 10 -21.65 19.96 1.46
N PRO A 11 -21.88 21.28 1.65
CA PRO A 11 -22.43 22.11 0.58
C PRO A 11 -21.34 22.39 -0.47
N ALA A 12 -21.65 22.15 -1.74
CA ALA A 12 -20.78 22.48 -2.86
C ALA A 12 -20.59 24.00 -2.97
N ALA A 13 -19.35 24.45 -3.00
CA ALA A 13 -19.00 25.86 -3.16
C ALA A 13 -19.37 26.36 -4.57
N PHE A 14 -20.26 27.35 -4.65
CA PHE A 14 -20.59 28.07 -5.88
C PHE A 14 -19.49 29.09 -6.20
N TRP A 15 -18.81 28.91 -7.34
CA TRP A 15 -17.83 29.87 -7.85
C TRP A 15 -18.54 31.05 -8.54
N ARG A 16 -18.22 32.28 -8.14
CA ARG A 16 -18.62 33.51 -8.85
C ARG A 16 -17.63 33.79 -9.98
N THR A 17 -18.13 33.88 -11.20
CA THR A 17 -17.43 34.33 -12.40
C THR A 17 -17.10 35.82 -12.31
N TRP A 18 -15.84 36.19 -12.59
CA TRP A 18 -15.40 37.57 -12.80
C TRP A 18 -15.44 37.87 -14.31
N SER A 19 -16.20 38.87 -14.72
CA SER A 19 -16.25 39.34 -16.11
C SER A 19 -15.21 40.43 -16.34
N PHE A 20 -14.17 40.13 -17.15
CA PHE A 20 -13.30 41.15 -17.75
C PHE A 20 -13.99 41.75 -18.98
N THR A 21 -14.24 43.06 -18.96
CA THR A 21 -14.69 43.81 -20.14
C THR A 21 -13.45 44.40 -20.82
N LEU A 22 -13.13 43.90 -22.01
CA LEU A 22 -12.06 44.44 -22.86
C LEU A 22 -12.66 45.51 -23.80
N VAL A 23 -12.15 46.73 -23.71
CA VAL A 23 -12.53 47.84 -24.60
C VAL A 23 -11.71 47.75 -25.89
N CYS A 24 -12.38 47.52 -27.03
CA CYS A 24 -11.77 47.62 -28.35
C CYS A 24 -11.64 49.09 -28.79
N ALA A 25 -10.44 49.50 -29.19
CA ALA A 25 -10.23 50.68 -30.01
C ALA A 25 -9.69 50.24 -31.38
N ALA A 26 -10.43 50.58 -32.43
CA ALA A 26 -10.08 50.32 -33.82
C ALA A 26 -9.27 51.48 -34.40
N LEU A 27 -8.26 51.17 -35.21
CA LEU A 27 -7.70 52.06 -36.23
C LEU A 27 -7.20 51.21 -37.40
N ASN A 28 -7.49 51.69 -38.61
CA ASN A 28 -7.40 50.97 -39.88
C ASN A 28 -6.46 51.72 -40.86
N ALA A 29 -5.95 50.98 -41.86
CA ALA A 29 -5.12 51.36 -43.03
C ALA A 29 -3.59 51.50 -42.78
N CYS A 30 -2.68 51.06 -43.66
CA CYS A 30 -2.70 50.96 -45.13
C CYS A 30 -1.72 49.85 -45.66
N GLY A 31 -1.84 49.50 -46.95
CA GLY A 31 -1.40 48.24 -47.56
C GLY A 31 0.09 48.04 -47.91
N GLY A 32 0.39 46.82 -48.39
CA GLY A 32 1.66 46.45 -49.03
C GLY A 32 1.91 44.93 -49.03
N SER A 33 1.74 44.28 -50.19
CA SER A 33 1.96 42.83 -50.40
C SER A 33 3.39 42.51 -50.87
N VAL A 34 4.02 41.45 -50.34
CA VAL A 34 4.81 40.44 -51.10
C VAL A 34 5.20 39.25 -50.21
N ASP A 35 4.95 38.05 -50.75
CA ASP A 35 5.69 36.78 -50.70
C ASP A 35 5.90 36.00 -49.39
N ALA A 36 4.99 35.03 -49.21
CA ALA A 36 5.22 33.60 -48.98
C ALA A 36 6.41 33.13 -48.14
N GLU A 37 6.14 32.74 -46.88
CA GLU A 37 6.70 31.52 -46.28
C GLU A 37 5.65 30.85 -45.37
N ALA A 38 5.72 29.51 -45.35
CA ALA A 38 4.84 28.51 -44.73
C ALA A 38 3.93 28.93 -43.56
N GLU A 39 2.63 28.67 -43.73
CA GLU A 39 1.66 28.57 -42.64
C GLU A 39 1.99 27.30 -41.82
N GLU A 40 2.81 27.45 -40.78
CA GLU A 40 2.92 26.46 -39.71
C GLU A 40 1.55 26.41 -39.03
N LYS A 41 0.80 25.32 -39.24
CA LYS A 41 -0.43 25.05 -38.50
C LYS A 41 -0.13 25.25 -37.02
N ALA A 42 -0.79 26.24 -36.41
CA ALA A 42 -0.85 26.37 -34.97
C ALA A 42 -1.20 24.99 -34.40
N PRO A 43 -0.37 24.44 -33.48
CA PRO A 43 -0.71 23.19 -32.85
C PRO A 43 -2.04 23.39 -32.15
N GLU A 44 -3.01 22.59 -32.60
CA GLU A 44 -4.25 22.27 -31.93
C GLU A 44 -3.95 22.20 -30.42
N LEU A 45 -4.64 23.03 -29.63
CA LEU A 45 -4.57 23.07 -28.16
C LEU A 45 -4.99 21.70 -27.63
N VAL A 46 -4.06 20.75 -27.64
CA VAL A 46 -4.19 19.45 -27.02
C VAL A 46 -3.37 19.47 -25.75
N ALA A 47 -4.13 19.49 -24.65
CA ALA A 47 -3.78 19.07 -23.30
C ALA A 47 -2.67 19.83 -22.56
N ARG A 48 -3.11 20.67 -21.63
CA ARG A 48 -2.67 20.52 -20.24
C ARG A 48 -3.94 20.43 -19.39
N GLU A 49 -4.48 19.22 -19.26
CA GLU A 49 -5.07 18.88 -17.96
C GLU A 49 -3.87 18.89 -17.00
N ASP A 50 -3.62 20.08 -16.42
CA ASP A 50 -2.66 20.21 -15.35
C ASP A 50 -3.13 19.27 -14.24
N SER A 51 -2.29 18.27 -13.97
CA SER A 51 -2.33 17.45 -12.78
C SER A 51 -2.69 18.32 -11.56
N LEU A 52 -3.86 18.07 -10.97
CA LEU A 52 -4.29 18.35 -9.60
C LEU A 52 -3.21 19.09 -8.77
N ALA A 53 -3.17 20.41 -8.84
CA ALA A 53 -2.03 21.19 -8.36
C ALA A 53 -1.89 21.10 -6.83
N ASN A 54 -0.76 20.57 -6.37
CA ASN A 54 -0.41 20.61 -4.95
C ASN A 54 -0.32 22.07 -4.47
N VAL A 55 -0.75 22.32 -3.23
CA VAL A 55 -0.77 23.64 -2.60
C VAL A 55 0.39 23.76 -1.62
N ARG A 56 1.07 24.92 -1.63
CA ARG A 56 2.06 25.24 -0.59
C ARG A 56 1.34 25.57 0.71
N LEU A 57 1.72 24.91 1.79
CA LEU A 57 1.34 25.23 3.15
C LEU A 57 2.59 25.60 3.95
N ARG A 58 2.69 26.84 4.41
CA ARG A 58 3.77 27.36 5.26
C ARG A 58 3.28 27.52 6.69
N LEU A 59 3.88 26.75 7.58
CA LEU A 59 3.60 26.79 9.00
C LEU A 59 4.72 27.52 9.74
N MET A 60 4.36 28.37 10.69
CA MET A 60 5.30 29.13 11.50
C MET A 60 4.96 29.02 12.99
N ALA A 61 5.98 28.78 13.82
CA ALA A 61 5.93 29.06 15.26
C ALA A 61 6.61 30.40 15.53
N ALA A 62 6.04 31.23 16.41
CA ALA A 62 6.53 32.58 16.62
C ALA A 62 6.27 33.13 18.03
N ASN A 63 7.34 33.26 18.81
CA ASN A 63 7.43 34.17 19.95
C ASN A 63 8.31 35.37 19.55
N LEU A 64 7.77 36.22 18.66
CA LEU A 64 8.49 37.35 18.04
C LEU A 64 8.14 38.70 18.69
N SER A 65 7.64 38.68 19.93
CA SER A 65 7.42 39.89 20.73
C SER A 65 8.76 40.57 21.04
N SER A 66 8.71 41.89 21.28
CA SER A 66 9.90 42.69 21.53
C SER A 66 9.62 43.81 22.53
N GLY A 67 10.65 44.53 22.95
CA GLY A 67 10.51 45.59 23.94
C GLY A 67 10.23 45.05 25.34
N ASN A 68 9.52 45.83 26.14
CA ASN A 68 9.26 45.51 27.55
C ASN A 68 7.81 45.07 27.82
N GLY A 69 6.99 44.99 26.77
CA GLY A 69 5.55 44.76 26.87
C GLY A 69 5.12 43.30 26.75
N GLN A 70 6.01 42.39 26.34
CA GLN A 70 5.65 41.03 25.91
C GLN A 70 4.51 41.08 24.88
N ASP A 71 4.68 41.95 23.90
CA ASP A 71 3.71 42.26 22.87
C ASP A 71 4.40 42.53 21.52
N TYR A 72 3.59 42.66 20.48
CA TYR A 72 4.07 42.86 19.11
C TYR A 72 4.26 44.35 18.74
N ASP A 73 4.25 45.26 19.72
CA ASP A 73 4.58 46.69 19.56
C ASP A 73 6.08 46.90 19.92
N PRO A 74 6.90 47.64 19.14
CA PRO A 74 6.58 48.58 18.06
C PRO A 74 6.56 47.97 16.63
N GLY A 75 6.41 46.65 16.49
CA GLY A 75 6.21 46.01 15.18
C GLY A 75 7.43 45.37 14.51
N HIS A 76 8.49 45.02 15.26
CA HIS A 76 9.60 44.21 14.71
C HIS A 76 9.10 42.83 14.22
N GLY A 77 8.37 42.10 15.07
CA GLY A 77 7.75 40.84 14.70
C GLY A 77 6.74 40.97 13.55
N ILE A 78 6.01 42.09 13.47
CA ILE A 78 5.06 42.37 12.37
C ILE A 78 5.77 42.37 11.02
N ARG A 79 6.91 43.06 10.89
CA ARG A 79 7.68 43.09 9.63
C ARG A 79 8.23 41.72 9.25
N ILE A 80 8.64 40.93 10.25
CA ILE A 80 9.05 39.55 10.03
C ILE A 80 7.90 38.71 9.47
N PHE A 81 6.70 38.80 10.05
CA PHE A 81 5.52 38.09 9.54
C PHE A 81 5.16 38.48 8.12
N GLN A 82 5.17 39.77 7.81
CA GLN A 82 4.91 40.29 6.47
C GLN A 82 5.93 39.74 5.45
N GLY A 83 7.21 39.69 5.83
CA GLY A 83 8.28 39.20 4.96
C GLY A 83 8.29 37.70 4.76
N THR A 84 7.88 36.92 5.75
CA THR A 84 7.89 35.46 5.68
C THR A 84 6.63 34.87 5.04
N ASP A 85 5.53 35.63 4.99
CA ASP A 85 4.27 35.23 4.34
C ASP A 85 3.82 33.81 4.74
N ALA A 86 3.78 33.56 6.05
CA ALA A 86 3.28 32.29 6.59
C ALA A 86 1.78 32.14 6.36
N ASP A 87 1.34 30.94 6.01
CA ASP A 87 -0.09 30.63 5.84
C ASP A 87 -0.77 30.48 7.19
N ILE A 88 -0.09 29.83 8.15
CA ILE A 88 -0.60 29.59 9.49
C ILE A 88 0.52 29.85 10.51
N VAL A 89 0.22 30.65 11.53
CA VAL A 89 1.13 30.99 12.62
C VAL A 89 0.58 30.52 13.95
N MET A 90 1.35 29.69 14.65
CA MET A 90 1.16 29.37 16.07
C MET A 90 1.97 30.39 16.89
N ILE A 91 1.27 31.41 17.38
CA ILE A 91 1.85 32.62 17.98
C ILE A 91 1.80 32.53 19.51
N GLN A 92 2.87 33.00 20.15
CA GLN A 92 2.98 33.15 21.61
C GLN A 92 3.07 34.63 21.96
N GLU A 93 2.76 34.98 23.21
CA GLU A 93 2.71 36.36 23.70
C GLU A 93 1.87 37.24 22.79
N PHE A 94 0.68 36.75 22.41
CA PHE A 94 -0.18 37.38 21.42
C PHE A 94 -0.92 38.61 21.98
N ASN A 95 -0.16 39.53 22.53
CA ASN A 95 -0.59 40.83 22.98
C ASN A 95 -0.24 41.90 21.95
N TYR A 96 -1.07 42.93 21.89
CA TYR A 96 -0.81 44.09 21.05
C TYR A 96 -1.52 45.33 21.60
N ARG A 97 -0.74 46.36 21.95
CA ARG A 97 -1.23 47.65 22.47
C ARG A 97 -2.14 47.47 23.69
N THR A 98 -3.45 47.70 23.55
CA THR A 98 -4.40 47.61 24.67
C THR A 98 -5.08 46.25 24.77
N ASP A 99 -4.74 45.30 23.90
CA ASP A 99 -5.38 43.98 23.77
C ASP A 99 -6.89 44.04 23.48
N SER A 100 -7.40 45.22 23.08
CA SER A 100 -8.76 45.34 22.62
C SER A 100 -8.97 44.49 21.35
N ALA A 101 -10.19 43.98 21.15
CA ALA A 101 -10.51 43.22 19.94
C ALA A 101 -10.19 44.00 18.66
N ALA A 102 -10.32 45.33 18.69
CA ALA A 102 -9.95 46.21 17.59
C ALA A 102 -8.43 46.27 17.36
N ASP A 103 -7.62 46.35 18.42
CA ASP A 103 -6.16 46.35 18.30
C ASP A 103 -5.65 44.99 17.79
N ILE A 104 -6.16 43.87 18.33
CA ILE A 104 -5.76 42.54 17.87
C ILE A 104 -6.16 42.33 16.40
N ARG A 105 -7.38 42.75 16.00
CA ARG A 105 -7.78 42.70 14.59
C ARG A 105 -6.88 43.57 13.71
N ALA A 106 -6.54 44.79 14.14
CA ALA A 106 -5.64 45.68 13.42
C ALA A 106 -4.23 45.12 13.28
N PHE A 107 -3.73 44.42 14.31
CA PHE A 107 -2.47 43.69 14.23
C PHE A 107 -2.53 42.61 13.14
N VAL A 108 -3.55 41.74 13.15
CA VAL A 108 -3.65 40.66 12.15
C VAL A 108 -3.81 41.23 10.74
N ASP A 109 -4.62 42.29 10.59
CA ASP A 109 -4.79 42.99 9.30
C ASP A 109 -3.47 43.56 8.77
N THR A 110 -2.66 44.13 9.66
CA THR A 110 -1.37 44.73 9.30
C THR A 110 -0.33 43.67 8.97
N ALA A 111 -0.25 42.62 9.79
CA ALA A 111 0.79 41.60 9.68
C ALA A 111 0.53 40.57 8.57
N PHE A 112 -0.73 40.22 8.31
CA PHE A 112 -1.10 39.12 7.42
C PHE A 112 -2.15 39.49 6.36
N GLY A 113 -2.97 40.50 6.64
CA GLY A 113 -4.06 40.96 5.78
C GLY A 113 -5.45 40.64 6.34
N THR A 114 -6.45 41.35 5.81
CA THR A 114 -7.84 41.32 6.32
C THR A 114 -8.55 39.99 6.11
N GLY A 115 -8.04 39.13 5.25
CA GLY A 115 -8.60 37.79 4.99
C GLY A 115 -8.24 36.72 6.02
N PHE A 116 -7.27 36.99 6.90
CA PHE A 116 -6.81 36.00 7.86
C PHE A 116 -7.77 35.87 9.06
N SER A 117 -8.11 34.63 9.36
CA SER A 117 -8.81 34.22 10.59
C SER A 117 -7.83 34.13 11.74
N TYR A 118 -8.29 34.33 12.98
CA TYR A 118 -7.45 34.07 14.15
C TYR A 118 -8.26 33.58 15.35
N TYR A 119 -7.57 32.86 16.23
CA TYR A 119 -7.97 32.58 17.60
C TYR A 119 -6.88 33.10 18.54
N ARG A 120 -7.28 33.64 19.69
CA ARG A 120 -6.41 34.10 20.77
C ARG A 120 -7.03 33.62 22.08
N GLU A 121 -6.21 33.10 22.99
CA GLU A 121 -6.65 32.71 24.32
C GLU A 121 -7.35 33.86 25.04
N SER A 122 -8.32 33.50 25.87
CA SER A 122 -9.14 34.45 26.62
C SER A 122 -8.68 34.55 28.07
N GLY A 123 -8.46 35.76 28.58
CA GLY A 123 -8.10 35.97 30.00
C GLY A 123 -6.64 35.63 30.38
N ALA A 124 -5.85 35.06 29.48
CA ALA A 124 -4.42 34.84 29.68
C ALA A 124 -3.61 36.16 29.67
N GLN A 125 -2.54 36.23 30.49
CA GLN A 125 -1.62 37.37 30.53
C GLN A 125 -0.67 37.36 29.33
N ILE A 126 -0.22 36.17 28.93
CA ILE A 126 0.68 35.95 27.79
C ILE A 126 0.06 34.91 26.85
N PRO A 127 -1.05 35.29 26.19
CA PRO A 127 -1.91 34.36 25.47
C PRO A 127 -1.18 33.73 24.29
N ASN A 128 -1.43 32.45 24.07
CA ASN A 128 -1.20 31.84 22.78
C ASN A 128 -2.30 32.23 21.80
N GLY A 129 -2.02 32.02 20.52
CA GLY A 129 -3.05 32.01 19.50
C GLY A 129 -2.62 31.35 18.22
N ILE A 130 -3.55 31.37 17.27
CA ILE A 130 -3.37 30.79 15.95
C ILE A 130 -3.93 31.79 14.95
N ILE A 131 -3.15 32.12 13.93
CA ILE A 131 -3.53 33.01 12.83
C ILE A 131 -3.46 32.19 11.55
N SER A 132 -4.48 32.26 10.70
CA SER A 132 -4.61 31.38 9.54
C SER A 132 -5.16 32.12 8.33
N ARG A 133 -4.50 31.93 7.17
CA ARG A 133 -4.98 32.33 5.84
C ARG A 133 -6.28 31.61 5.49
N TYR A 134 -6.40 30.37 5.95
CA TYR A 134 -7.52 29.48 5.68
C TYR A 134 -8.57 29.55 6.81
N PRO A 135 -9.86 29.25 6.54
CA PRO A 135 -10.91 29.33 7.54
C PRO A 135 -10.63 28.46 8.78
N ILE A 136 -10.73 29.06 9.97
CA ILE A 136 -10.79 28.31 11.23
C ILE A 136 -12.23 27.85 11.43
N ILE A 137 -12.47 26.54 11.34
CA ILE A 137 -13.82 25.96 11.44
C ILE A 137 -14.19 25.56 12.87
N ALA A 138 -13.19 25.37 13.74
CA ALA A 138 -13.36 25.24 15.18
C ALA A 138 -12.08 25.69 15.89
N SER A 139 -12.19 26.27 17.08
CA SER A 139 -11.04 26.66 17.89
C SER A 139 -11.41 26.74 19.37
N GLY A 140 -10.40 26.78 20.22
CA GLY A 140 -10.54 26.93 21.65
C GLY A 140 -9.20 26.86 22.35
N GLU A 141 -9.24 26.68 23.66
CA GLU A 141 -8.07 26.46 24.51
C GLU A 141 -8.25 25.19 25.34
N TRP A 142 -7.15 24.51 25.61
CA TRP A 142 -7.08 23.42 26.59
C TRP A 142 -6.26 23.88 27.78
N ASP A 143 -6.82 23.70 28.97
CA ASP A 143 -6.26 24.18 30.24
C ASP A 143 -4.85 23.63 30.50
N ASP A 144 -3.89 24.52 30.73
CA ASP A 144 -2.58 24.16 31.25
C ASP A 144 -2.57 24.24 32.78
N THR A 145 -2.90 23.12 33.40
CA THR A 145 -2.88 22.97 34.87
C THR A 145 -1.55 23.30 35.57
N GLN A 146 -0.44 23.49 34.84
CA GLN A 146 0.87 23.79 35.42
C GLN A 146 1.15 25.28 35.57
N VAL A 147 0.44 26.14 34.84
CA VAL A 147 0.64 27.61 34.84
C VAL A 147 -0.71 28.32 34.73
N SER A 148 -0.87 29.47 35.39
CA SER A 148 -2.17 30.16 35.44
C SER A 148 -2.30 31.33 34.47
N ASN A 149 -1.30 31.56 33.63
CA ASN A 149 -1.16 32.80 32.85
C ASN A 149 -1.20 32.60 31.33
N ARG A 150 -1.38 31.36 30.87
CA ARG A 150 -1.56 30.90 29.48
C ARG A 150 -1.99 29.43 29.47
N ASP A 151 -2.57 29.00 28.36
CA ASP A 151 -3.08 27.64 28.15
C ASP A 151 -2.48 27.01 26.88
N PHE A 152 -3.17 26.07 26.25
CA PHE A 152 -2.86 25.60 24.90
C PHE A 152 -3.95 26.02 23.91
N ALA A 153 -3.70 27.02 23.07
CA ALA A 153 -4.59 27.38 21.98
C ALA A 153 -4.61 26.30 20.89
N TRP A 154 -5.79 25.91 20.42
CA TRP A 154 -5.96 24.99 19.30
C TRP A 154 -6.95 25.51 18.27
N ALA A 155 -6.76 25.12 17.01
CA ALA A 155 -7.65 25.42 15.90
C ALA A 155 -7.69 24.26 14.91
N ARG A 156 -8.90 23.89 14.48
CA ARG A 156 -9.17 23.05 13.32
C ARG A 156 -9.41 23.96 12.12
N ILE A 157 -8.60 23.78 11.08
CA ILE A 157 -8.47 24.68 9.95
C ILE A 157 -8.79 23.91 8.66
N ASP A 158 -9.72 24.45 7.87
CA ASP A 158 -10.09 23.92 6.56
C ASP A 158 -9.05 24.37 5.52
N ILE A 159 -7.96 23.59 5.42
CA ILE A 159 -6.89 23.83 4.45
C ILE A 159 -7.21 23.12 3.12
N PRO A 160 -6.64 23.55 1.99
CA PRO A 160 -6.87 22.88 0.71
C PRO A 160 -6.50 21.40 0.78
N GLY A 161 -7.34 20.57 0.19
CA GLY A 161 -7.16 19.13 0.13
C GLY A 161 -8.23 18.34 0.88
N PRO A 162 -8.04 17.03 1.04
CA PRO A 162 -9.05 16.16 1.62
C PRO A 162 -9.14 16.22 3.16
N LYS A 163 -8.18 16.86 3.84
CA LYS A 163 -7.97 16.79 5.28
C LYS A 163 -7.86 18.17 5.90
N ASP A 164 -8.47 18.34 7.07
CA ASP A 164 -8.28 19.54 7.89
C ASP A 164 -6.92 19.50 8.60
N LEU A 165 -6.45 20.65 9.05
CA LEU A 165 -5.29 20.77 9.93
C LEU A 165 -5.71 21.16 11.35
N TRP A 166 -5.27 20.38 12.32
CA TRP A 166 -5.28 20.74 13.74
C TRP A 166 -3.96 21.41 14.11
N ALA A 167 -4.00 22.73 14.29
CA ALA A 167 -2.87 23.51 14.78
C ALA A 167 -3.00 23.74 16.28
N ILE A 168 -1.89 23.58 17.00
CA ILE A 168 -1.82 23.80 18.45
C ILE A 168 -0.64 24.72 18.73
N SER A 169 -0.90 25.84 19.40
CA SER A 169 0.10 26.79 19.85
C SER A 169 0.46 26.53 21.32
N VAL A 170 1.76 26.44 21.61
CA VAL A 170 2.26 26.17 22.97
C VAL A 170 3.24 27.23 23.45
N HIS A 171 3.24 27.46 24.76
CA HIS A 171 4.24 28.24 25.46
C HIS A 171 4.56 27.51 26.77
N LEU A 172 5.53 26.60 26.78
CA LEU A 172 5.79 25.72 27.93
C LEU A 172 6.60 26.42 29.03
N LEU A 173 6.60 25.91 30.25
CA LEU A 173 7.26 26.56 31.38
C LEU A 173 8.80 26.65 31.21
N THR A 174 9.35 27.84 31.49
CA THR A 174 10.79 28.16 31.35
C THR A 174 11.70 27.42 32.35
N THR A 175 11.27 27.28 33.60
CA THR A 175 12.17 26.98 34.73
C THR A 175 12.31 25.50 35.08
N SER A 176 11.52 24.59 34.50
CA SER A 176 11.53 23.16 34.89
C SER A 176 11.20 22.23 33.73
N SER A 177 12.19 21.43 33.31
CA SER A 177 12.01 20.39 32.28
C SER A 177 11.02 19.30 32.70
N SER A 178 10.93 18.99 33.99
CA SER A 178 9.94 18.04 34.51
C SER A 178 8.51 18.57 34.39
N VAL A 179 8.30 19.88 34.60
CA VAL A 179 6.98 20.50 34.40
C VAL A 179 6.62 20.53 32.93
N ARG A 180 7.55 20.92 32.04
CA ARG A 180 7.32 20.84 30.58
C ARG A 180 6.91 19.45 30.11
N ASN A 181 7.48 18.42 30.72
CA ASN A 181 7.09 17.05 30.39
C ASN A 181 5.66 16.72 30.85
N THR A 182 5.23 17.27 31.99
CA THR A 182 3.84 17.17 32.47
C THR A 182 2.88 17.92 31.55
N GLU A 183 3.22 19.16 31.16
CA GLU A 183 2.48 19.97 30.17
C GLU A 183 2.30 19.16 28.87
N ALA A 184 3.38 18.62 28.31
CA ALA A 184 3.34 17.77 27.11
C ALA A 184 2.49 16.50 27.31
N SER A 185 2.57 15.86 28.47
CA SER A 185 1.78 14.64 28.76
C SER A 185 0.28 14.94 28.81
N ASN A 186 -0.11 16.10 29.33
CA ASN A 186 -1.49 16.55 29.35
C ASN A 186 -1.97 16.92 27.95
N LEU A 187 -1.15 17.64 27.19
CA LEU A 187 -1.48 18.00 25.81
C LEU A 187 -1.66 16.78 24.91
N VAL A 188 -0.79 15.76 25.02
CA VAL A 188 -0.94 14.49 24.29
C VAL A 188 -2.26 13.79 24.62
N LYS A 189 -2.75 13.87 25.87
CA LYS A 189 -4.08 13.31 26.21
C LYS A 189 -5.20 14.07 25.51
N PHE A 190 -5.14 15.40 25.48
CA PHE A 190 -6.13 16.20 24.75
C PHE A 190 -6.11 15.90 23.25
N ILE A 191 -4.92 15.80 22.64
CA ILE A 191 -4.76 15.45 21.23
C ILE A 191 -5.41 14.08 20.94
N ASN A 192 -5.05 13.05 21.70
CA ASN A 192 -5.59 11.70 21.49
C ASN A 192 -7.11 11.62 21.70
N ALA A 193 -7.69 12.51 22.50
CA ALA A 193 -9.13 12.54 22.76
C ALA A 193 -9.92 13.31 21.69
N ASN A 194 -9.30 14.26 20.98
CA ASN A 194 -10.02 15.24 20.16
C ASN A 194 -9.61 15.28 18.69
N VAL A 195 -8.36 14.94 18.35
CA VAL A 195 -7.83 15.04 16.98
C VAL A 195 -8.04 13.71 16.24
N PRO A 196 -8.84 13.68 15.14
CA PRO A 196 -9.01 12.48 14.35
C PRO A 196 -7.70 12.08 13.66
N ALA A 197 -7.37 10.79 13.64
CA ALA A 197 -6.20 10.26 12.93
C ALA A 197 -6.26 10.44 11.39
N SER A 198 -7.41 10.87 10.86
CA SER A 198 -7.59 11.19 9.44
C SER A 198 -7.16 12.61 9.07
N ASP A 199 -7.00 13.50 10.06
CA ASP A 199 -6.67 14.91 9.88
C ASP A 199 -5.16 15.11 10.11
N TYR A 200 -4.62 16.22 9.62
CA TYR A 200 -3.24 16.59 9.90
C TYR A 200 -3.12 17.25 11.27
N LEU A 201 -1.96 17.08 11.93
CA LEU A 201 -1.63 17.68 13.21
C LEU A 201 -0.31 18.45 13.15
N VAL A 202 -0.31 19.65 13.73
CA VAL A 202 0.89 20.42 14.05
C VAL A 202 0.85 20.96 15.49
N ILE A 203 1.97 20.81 16.19
CA ILE A 203 2.26 21.47 17.47
C ILE A 203 3.41 22.43 17.20
N GLY A 204 3.19 23.71 17.45
CA GLY A 204 4.20 24.73 17.27
C GLY A 204 4.18 25.79 18.35
N GLY A 205 5.33 26.40 18.58
CA GLY A 205 5.46 27.49 19.52
C GLY A 205 6.74 27.42 20.32
N ASP A 206 6.69 28.01 21.51
CA ASP A 206 7.81 28.10 22.44
C ASP A 206 7.75 26.92 23.42
N PHE A 207 8.67 25.97 23.27
CA PHE A 207 8.75 24.81 24.14
C PHE A 207 9.66 25.09 25.34
N ASN A 208 10.38 26.20 25.37
CA ASN A 208 11.35 26.56 26.40
C ASN A 208 12.39 25.45 26.70
N THR A 209 12.66 24.59 25.72
CA THR A 209 13.58 23.46 25.87
C THR A 209 15.02 23.91 25.67
N GLY A 210 15.86 23.65 26.67
CA GLY A 210 17.31 23.85 26.54
C GLY A 210 17.98 22.80 25.65
N SER A 211 17.33 21.65 25.43
CA SER A 211 17.82 20.60 24.53
C SER A 211 16.68 19.80 23.90
N ARG A 212 16.90 19.33 22.67
CA ARG A 212 15.99 18.40 21.96
C ARG A 212 16.04 16.95 22.49
N SER A 213 16.83 16.71 23.54
CA SER A 213 16.88 15.45 24.28
C SER A 213 16.05 15.46 25.56
N GLU A 214 15.35 16.56 25.86
CA GLU A 214 14.45 16.62 27.01
C GLU A 214 13.27 15.65 26.87
N SER A 215 12.78 15.11 27.98
CA SER A 215 11.70 14.10 27.97
C SER A 215 10.41 14.59 27.30
N THR A 216 10.17 15.91 27.30
CA THR A 216 9.09 16.57 26.55
C THR A 216 9.07 16.14 25.07
N PHE A 217 10.24 16.02 24.43
CA PHE A 217 10.36 15.55 23.05
C PHE A 217 10.01 14.06 22.92
N SER A 218 10.41 13.24 23.89
CA SER A 218 10.00 11.83 23.92
C SER A 218 8.49 11.70 24.08
N THR A 219 7.86 12.51 24.93
CA THR A 219 6.40 12.53 25.10
C THR A 219 5.68 12.94 23.80
N PHE A 220 6.08 14.05 23.17
CA PHE A 220 5.47 14.49 21.92
C PHE A 220 5.70 13.54 20.73
N SER A 221 6.77 12.74 20.75
CA SER A 221 7.05 11.75 19.71
C SER A 221 5.95 10.69 19.53
N SER A 222 5.03 10.57 20.49
CA SER A 222 3.85 9.72 20.38
C SER A 222 2.79 10.21 19.38
N VAL A 223 2.79 11.51 19.05
CA VAL A 223 1.77 12.14 18.18
C VAL A 223 2.38 12.95 17.03
N VAL A 224 3.62 13.43 17.15
CA VAL A 224 4.31 14.24 16.13
C VAL A 224 5.76 13.80 15.92
N SER A 225 6.32 14.10 14.76
CA SER A 225 7.71 13.85 14.44
C SER A 225 8.64 14.86 15.11
N THR A 226 9.48 14.36 16.02
CA THR A 226 10.50 15.14 16.74
C THR A 226 11.92 14.94 16.20
N ALA A 227 12.07 14.16 15.14
CA ALA A 227 13.36 13.77 14.58
C ALA A 227 14.04 14.90 13.79
N SER A 228 15.38 14.87 13.81
CA SER A 228 16.24 15.68 12.94
C SER A 228 16.06 15.30 11.45
N PRO A 229 16.55 16.12 10.49
CA PRO A 229 17.20 17.43 10.64
C PRO A 229 16.23 18.55 11.06
N TYR A 230 16.77 19.57 11.73
CA TYR A 230 16.00 20.70 12.27
C TYR A 230 16.12 21.96 11.39
N PRO A 231 15.15 22.87 11.46
CA PRO A 231 15.27 24.21 10.88
C PRO A 231 16.54 24.92 11.36
N ALA A 232 17.13 25.72 10.47
CA ALA A 232 18.32 26.51 10.77
C ALA A 232 18.21 27.90 10.13
N ASP A 233 18.97 28.85 10.65
CA ASP A 233 19.13 30.15 10.00
C ASP A 233 20.09 30.07 8.80
N LYS A 234 20.35 31.24 8.19
CA LYS A 234 21.26 31.38 7.04
C LYS A 234 22.66 30.81 7.28
N ASN A 235 23.13 30.80 8.52
CA ASN A 235 24.46 30.34 8.90
C ASN A 235 24.45 28.90 9.46
N GLY A 236 23.32 28.22 9.43
CA GLY A 236 23.18 26.85 9.94
C GLY A 236 22.95 26.75 11.45
N ASN A 237 22.70 27.86 12.16
CA ASN A 237 22.37 27.80 13.58
C ASN A 237 20.91 27.37 13.78
N THR A 238 20.71 26.29 14.55
CA THR A 238 19.39 25.69 14.81
C THR A 238 18.75 26.14 16.12
N ASN A 239 19.41 26.98 16.92
CA ASN A 239 18.85 27.55 18.14
C ASN A 239 17.92 28.72 17.81
N THR A 240 16.96 29.00 18.68
CA THR A 240 15.80 29.85 18.36
C THR A 240 15.53 30.93 19.41
N ASN A 241 16.01 30.80 20.65
CA ASN A 241 15.89 31.89 21.62
C ASN A 241 16.69 33.14 21.19
N ALA A 242 16.39 34.35 21.69
CA ALA A 242 17.04 35.58 21.22
C ALA A 242 18.58 35.56 21.19
N GLY A 243 19.19 34.96 22.21
CA GLY A 243 20.64 34.78 22.34
C GLY A 243 21.24 33.72 21.42
N ARG A 244 20.40 32.94 20.71
CA ARG A 244 20.76 31.87 19.77
C ARG A 244 21.60 30.75 20.39
N ASN A 245 21.37 30.48 21.67
CA ASN A 245 22.06 29.47 22.48
C ASN A 245 21.19 28.27 22.89
N SER A 246 19.88 28.29 22.62
CA SER A 246 18.98 27.16 22.91
C SER A 246 17.85 27.01 21.89
N PRO A 247 17.39 25.78 21.60
CA PRO A 247 16.30 25.49 20.67
C PRO A 247 14.96 25.50 21.41
N TYR A 248 14.42 26.68 21.68
CA TYR A 248 13.16 26.83 22.40
C TYR A 248 11.97 26.56 21.47
N ASP A 249 11.97 27.19 20.31
CA ASP A 249 10.85 27.18 19.39
C ASP A 249 10.90 26.04 18.37
N HIS A 250 9.73 25.44 18.09
CA HIS A 250 9.59 24.31 17.17
C HIS A 250 8.31 24.36 16.35
N VAL A 251 8.35 23.72 15.18
CA VAL A 251 7.18 23.30 14.40
C VAL A 251 7.28 21.79 14.23
N LEU A 252 6.44 21.04 14.94
CA LEU A 252 6.41 19.58 14.96
C LEU A 252 5.10 19.12 14.34
N VAL A 253 5.18 18.27 13.31
CA VAL A 253 4.00 17.78 12.58
C VAL A 253 3.90 16.26 12.71
N ASP A 254 2.70 15.71 12.60
CA ASP A 254 2.52 14.25 12.51
C ASP A 254 3.23 13.65 11.29
N ASN A 255 3.28 12.32 11.24
CA ASN A 255 3.96 11.62 10.14
C ASN A 255 3.25 11.78 8.79
N ASP A 256 1.96 12.09 8.79
CA ASP A 256 1.14 12.23 7.59
C ASP A 256 1.48 13.56 6.89
N LEU A 257 1.41 14.68 7.61
CA LEU A 257 1.84 15.97 7.09
C LEU A 257 3.34 16.01 6.85
N ARG A 258 4.16 15.33 7.67
CA ARG A 258 5.62 15.23 7.48
C ARG A 258 5.99 14.68 6.11
N ALA A 259 5.18 13.76 5.54
CA ALA A 259 5.44 13.18 4.22
C ALA A 259 5.41 14.22 3.08
N TYR A 260 4.72 15.35 3.30
CA TYR A 260 4.61 16.45 2.33
C TYR A 260 5.64 17.56 2.54
N GLN A 261 6.55 17.43 3.52
CA GLN A 261 7.51 18.48 3.83
C GLN A 261 8.44 18.75 2.63
N THR A 262 8.61 20.02 2.29
CA THR A 262 9.54 20.48 1.25
C THR A 262 10.53 21.51 1.82
N SER A 263 11.48 21.94 0.99
CA SER A 263 12.39 23.02 1.37
C SER A 263 11.61 24.32 1.53
N VAL A 264 11.95 25.10 2.56
CA VAL A 264 11.43 26.47 2.69
C VAL A 264 12.13 27.34 1.66
N VAL A 265 11.36 27.97 0.79
CA VAL A 265 11.87 28.88 -0.26
C VAL A 265 11.37 30.29 0.03
N MET A 266 12.31 31.22 0.16
CA MET A 266 12.07 32.63 0.46
C MET A 266 12.88 33.45 -0.53
N GLY A 267 12.20 33.99 -1.55
CA GLY A 267 12.85 34.66 -2.67
C GLY A 267 13.92 33.78 -3.32
N SER A 268 15.17 34.24 -3.29
CA SER A 268 16.34 33.51 -3.81
C SER A 268 16.94 32.46 -2.86
N SER A 269 16.49 32.41 -1.61
CA SER A 269 17.05 31.56 -0.56
C SER A 269 16.23 30.28 -0.35
N THR A 270 16.93 29.14 -0.18
CA THR A 270 16.33 27.83 0.03
C THR A 270 16.90 27.16 1.28
N PHE A 271 16.02 26.60 2.13
CA PHE A 271 16.37 25.94 3.39
C PHE A 271 15.76 24.53 3.43
N ALA A 272 16.61 23.51 3.26
CA ALA A 272 16.16 22.13 3.06
C ALA A 272 15.30 21.56 4.20
N ASN A 273 15.55 21.98 5.44
CA ASN A 273 14.97 21.37 6.64
C ASN A 273 14.05 22.33 7.43
N GLY A 274 13.69 23.46 6.81
CA GLY A 274 13.02 24.58 7.46
C GLY A 274 13.96 25.73 7.79
N LEU A 275 13.38 26.87 8.14
CA LEU A 275 14.07 28.13 8.38
C LEU A 275 13.89 28.58 9.83
N VAL A 276 14.98 28.92 10.51
CA VAL A 276 14.95 29.80 11.69
C VAL A 276 15.17 31.23 11.20
N VAL A 277 14.17 32.09 11.38
CA VAL A 277 14.18 33.45 10.87
C VAL A 277 14.95 34.35 11.82
N ASP A 278 16.21 34.60 11.47
CA ASP A 278 17.05 35.60 12.14
C ASP A 278 17.49 36.68 11.14
N THR A 279 16.83 37.83 11.20
CA THR A 279 17.07 38.96 10.30
C THR A 279 18.48 39.54 10.44
N ARG A 280 19.19 39.29 11.55
CA ARG A 280 20.57 39.75 11.75
C ARG A 280 21.54 39.11 10.75
N VAL A 281 21.25 37.87 10.35
CA VAL A 281 22.10 37.05 9.46
C VAL A 281 21.41 36.67 8.15
N TYR A 282 20.11 36.92 8.02
CA TYR A 282 19.37 36.63 6.80
C TYR A 282 19.87 37.50 5.64
N SER A 283 20.15 36.90 4.49
CA SER A 283 20.60 37.61 3.29
C SER A 283 20.26 36.86 1.99
N PRO A 284 19.78 37.56 0.95
CA PRO A 284 19.47 39.00 0.95
C PRO A 284 18.17 39.31 1.70
N LEU A 285 18.13 40.40 2.48
CA LEU A 285 16.92 40.80 3.24
C LEU A 285 15.72 41.15 2.35
N SER A 286 15.96 41.49 1.08
CA SER A 286 14.89 41.72 0.10
C SER A 286 13.99 40.50 -0.10
N ASP A 287 14.49 39.28 0.15
CA ASP A 287 13.69 38.05 0.06
C ASP A 287 12.58 37.98 1.13
N ILE A 288 12.71 38.76 2.21
CA ILE A 288 11.74 38.83 3.32
C ILE A 288 11.34 40.29 3.62
N SER A 289 11.24 41.14 2.60
CA SER A 289 10.77 42.52 2.76
C SER A 289 9.32 42.54 3.29
N PRO A 290 8.98 43.38 4.28
CA PRO A 290 9.69 44.57 4.77
C PRO A 290 10.59 44.35 6.01
N ALA A 291 10.96 43.12 6.34
CA ALA A 291 11.84 42.85 7.48
C ALA A 291 13.19 43.59 7.37
N LEU A 292 13.65 44.10 8.50
CA LEU A 292 14.90 44.85 8.63
C LEU A 292 15.94 44.00 9.35
N SER A 293 17.23 44.25 9.07
CA SER A 293 18.33 43.51 9.71
C SER A 293 18.28 43.53 11.23
N GLY A 294 17.80 44.63 11.81
CA GLY A 294 17.70 44.83 13.25
C GLY A 294 16.48 44.18 13.92
N ASP A 295 15.51 43.63 13.19
CA ASP A 295 14.25 43.18 13.79
C ASP A 295 14.45 42.04 14.80
N SER A 296 15.14 40.97 14.42
CA SER A 296 15.57 39.87 15.32
C SER A 296 16.60 40.29 16.38
N GLY A 297 17.17 41.50 16.25
CA GLY A 297 18.10 42.10 17.22
C GLY A 297 17.48 43.19 18.08
N ALA A 298 16.17 43.39 18.01
CA ALA A 298 15.48 44.42 18.76
C ALA A 298 15.65 44.22 20.28
N SER A 299 15.68 45.34 21.02
CA SER A 299 15.71 45.28 22.48
C SER A 299 14.51 44.52 23.00
N GLY A 300 14.71 43.56 23.91
CA GLY A 300 13.65 42.74 24.49
C GLY A 300 13.02 41.72 23.54
N MET A 301 13.61 41.47 22.36
CA MET A 301 13.20 40.36 21.48
C MET A 301 13.18 39.06 22.27
N GLN A 302 12.08 38.32 22.22
CA GLN A 302 11.99 37.01 22.86
C GLN A 302 12.76 35.99 22.03
N HIS A 303 12.23 35.50 20.91
CA HIS A 303 12.81 34.40 20.14
C HIS A 303 12.82 34.67 18.64
N MET A 304 13.11 33.63 17.84
CA MET A 304 13.14 33.62 16.38
C MET A 304 11.97 32.80 15.85
N GLY A 305 11.42 33.22 14.71
CA GLY A 305 10.38 32.47 14.02
C GLY A 305 10.92 31.16 13.44
N VAL A 306 10.16 30.07 13.53
CA VAL A 306 10.53 28.77 12.96
C VAL A 306 9.53 28.38 11.91
N ILE A 307 10.00 28.14 10.68
CA ILE A 307 9.17 27.90 9.50
C ILE A 307 9.44 26.52 8.90
N LYS A 308 8.36 25.84 8.50
CA LYS A 308 8.40 24.67 7.62
C LYS A 308 7.37 24.81 6.50
N ASP A 309 7.76 24.36 5.31
CA ASP A 309 6.91 24.34 4.12
C ASP A 309 6.51 22.90 3.79
N PHE A 310 5.29 22.76 3.30
CA PHE A 310 4.69 21.51 2.87
C PHE A 310 4.04 21.72 1.49
N LEU A 311 4.04 20.67 0.68
CA LEU A 311 3.37 20.65 -0.61
C LEU A 311 2.23 19.62 -0.55
N ILE A 312 1.08 20.06 -0.05
CA ILE A 312 -0.09 19.21 0.23
C ILE A 312 -0.98 19.05 -1.01
N PRO A 313 -1.84 18.01 -1.08
CA PRO A 313 -2.84 17.90 -2.15
C PRO A 313 -3.84 19.06 -2.10
N GLY A 314 -4.22 19.66 -3.24
CA GLY A 314 -5.28 20.69 -3.30
C GLY A 314 -6.70 20.12 -3.34
N ASP A 315 -7.74 20.97 -3.30
CA ASP A 315 -9.17 20.55 -3.25
C ASP A 315 -9.66 19.77 -4.48
N GLY A 316 -8.92 19.83 -5.59
CA GLY A 316 -9.16 18.99 -6.77
C GLY A 316 -8.44 17.64 -6.72
N ALA A 317 -7.46 17.48 -5.84
CA ALA A 317 -6.71 16.25 -5.69
C ALA A 317 -7.59 15.20 -5.01
N THR A 318 -8.15 14.28 -5.80
CA THR A 318 -8.73 13.05 -5.23
C THR A 318 -7.66 12.37 -4.39
N ALA A 319 -7.93 12.13 -3.10
CA ALA A 319 -7.04 11.38 -2.22
C ALA A 319 -6.55 10.12 -2.95
N SER A 320 -5.23 9.88 -2.93
CA SER A 320 -4.67 8.71 -3.56
C SER A 320 -5.19 7.46 -2.86
N THR A 321 -5.92 6.63 -3.59
CA THR A 321 -6.48 5.38 -3.06
C THR A 321 -6.12 4.24 -3.98
N VAL A 322 -5.88 3.07 -3.39
CA VAL A 322 -5.80 1.80 -4.09
C VAL A 322 -6.78 0.85 -3.40
N THR A 323 -7.43 -0.03 -4.16
CA THR A 323 -8.30 -1.07 -3.60
C THR A 323 -8.09 -2.37 -4.37
N VAL A 324 -7.72 -3.44 -3.68
CA VAL A 324 -7.60 -4.79 -4.22
C VAL A 324 -9.00 -5.34 -4.47
N LEU A 325 -9.23 -5.80 -5.70
CA LEU A 325 -10.51 -6.39 -6.11
C LEU A 325 -10.44 -7.92 -6.22
N SER A 326 -9.31 -8.48 -6.65
CA SER A 326 -9.12 -9.93 -6.74
C SER A 326 -7.63 -10.28 -6.77
N PRO A 327 -7.18 -11.34 -6.07
CA PRO A 327 -7.97 -12.07 -5.08
C PRO A 327 -8.21 -11.16 -3.87
N ASN A 328 -9.40 -11.25 -3.28
CA ASN A 328 -9.79 -10.42 -2.13
C ASN A 328 -10.15 -11.26 -0.89
N GLY A 329 -10.04 -12.59 -0.97
CA GLY A 329 -10.19 -13.50 0.14
C GLY A 329 -11.17 -14.64 -0.13
N GLY A 330 -10.80 -15.85 0.32
CA GLY A 330 -11.61 -17.06 0.18
C GLY A 330 -11.50 -17.77 -1.18
N GLU A 331 -10.81 -17.19 -2.16
CA GLU A 331 -10.58 -17.86 -3.44
C GLU A 331 -9.68 -19.10 -3.29
N SER A 332 -9.79 -20.03 -4.23
CA SER A 332 -8.88 -21.18 -4.36
C SER A 332 -8.26 -21.16 -5.75
N TRP A 333 -6.98 -20.81 -5.84
CA TRP A 333 -6.23 -20.71 -7.07
C TRP A 333 -5.29 -21.89 -7.25
N THR A 334 -5.29 -22.48 -8.44
CA THR A 334 -4.41 -23.60 -8.72
C THR A 334 -2.96 -23.14 -8.89
N ALA A 335 -2.04 -23.83 -8.23
CA ALA A 335 -0.61 -23.64 -8.35
C ALA A 335 -0.15 -23.72 -9.83
N GLY A 336 0.70 -22.80 -10.26
CA GLY A 336 1.20 -22.71 -11.64
C GLY A 336 0.20 -22.16 -12.67
N SER A 337 -1.05 -21.86 -12.28
CA SER A 337 -2.03 -21.28 -13.20
C SER A 337 -1.75 -19.79 -13.47
N ALA A 338 -2.07 -19.33 -14.68
CA ALA A 338 -2.11 -17.91 -15.00
C ALA A 338 -3.40 -17.31 -14.41
N ARG A 339 -3.24 -16.30 -13.56
CA ARG A 339 -4.32 -15.55 -12.92
C ARG A 339 -4.08 -14.06 -13.09
N THR A 340 -5.09 -13.27 -12.77
CA THR A 340 -5.01 -11.82 -12.83
C THR A 340 -5.28 -11.27 -11.46
N ILE A 341 -4.35 -10.45 -10.96
CA ILE A 341 -4.60 -9.61 -9.80
C ILE A 341 -5.21 -8.31 -10.31
N THR A 342 -6.29 -7.85 -9.69
CA THR A 342 -7.02 -6.65 -10.13
C THR A 342 -7.20 -5.66 -8.98
N TRP A 343 -7.24 -4.38 -9.32
CA TRP A 343 -7.41 -3.28 -8.38
C TRP A 343 -8.14 -2.10 -9.03
N THR A 344 -8.66 -1.21 -8.20
CA THR A 344 -8.98 0.17 -8.58
C THR A 344 -7.98 1.11 -7.95
N ALA A 345 -7.66 2.20 -8.64
CA ALA A 345 -6.78 3.24 -8.13
C ALA A 345 -7.31 4.62 -8.53
N SER A 346 -7.16 5.59 -7.62
CA SER A 346 -7.46 7.00 -7.86
C SER A 346 -6.28 7.82 -7.38
N GLY A 347 -5.89 8.87 -8.10
CA GLY A 347 -4.75 9.72 -7.71
C GLY A 347 -3.40 9.00 -7.60
N VAL A 348 -3.23 7.86 -8.25
CA VAL A 348 -1.99 7.05 -8.27
C VAL A 348 -1.57 6.81 -9.71
N SER A 349 -0.32 7.09 -10.06
CA SER A 349 0.19 6.92 -11.43
C SER A 349 0.65 5.48 -11.68
N ASN A 350 1.41 4.91 -10.74
CA ASN A 350 1.94 3.54 -10.83
C ASN A 350 1.76 2.81 -9.51
N VAL A 351 1.55 1.50 -9.57
CA VAL A 351 1.45 0.63 -8.40
C VAL A 351 2.54 -0.43 -8.37
N LYS A 352 2.93 -0.83 -7.16
CA LYS A 352 3.69 -2.03 -6.84
C LYS A 352 2.70 -3.13 -6.43
N VAL A 353 2.90 -4.35 -6.93
CA VAL A 353 2.07 -5.52 -6.57
C VAL A 353 2.95 -6.60 -5.96
N GLU A 354 2.54 -7.11 -4.81
CA GLU A 354 3.25 -8.14 -4.05
C GLU A 354 2.28 -9.25 -3.60
N TYR A 355 2.82 -10.45 -3.39
CA TYR A 355 2.09 -11.57 -2.76
C TYR A 355 2.84 -12.11 -1.54
N SER A 356 2.11 -12.81 -0.67
CA SER A 356 2.66 -13.58 0.44
C SER A 356 2.05 -14.97 0.46
N LEU A 357 2.82 -15.98 0.89
CA LEU A 357 2.32 -17.35 1.12
C LEU A 357 2.09 -17.66 2.59
N ASN A 358 2.46 -16.75 3.50
CA ASN A 358 2.41 -16.95 4.94
C ASN A 358 1.85 -15.73 5.71
N GLY A 359 1.51 -14.64 5.02
CA GLY A 359 1.03 -13.39 5.58
C GLY A 359 2.10 -12.46 6.15
N SER A 360 3.38 -12.84 6.11
CA SER A 360 4.48 -12.06 6.73
C SER A 360 5.64 -11.75 5.77
N THR A 361 6.00 -12.72 4.92
CA THR A 361 7.04 -12.56 3.90
C THR A 361 6.41 -12.18 2.57
N TRP A 362 6.83 -11.07 1.99
CA TRP A 362 6.27 -10.51 0.76
C TRP A 362 7.24 -10.67 -0.41
N THR A 363 6.72 -11.11 -1.55
CA THR A 363 7.46 -11.27 -2.81
C THR A 363 6.85 -10.36 -3.87
N THR A 364 7.69 -9.59 -4.56
CA THR A 364 7.27 -8.65 -5.60
C THR A 364 6.90 -9.37 -6.90
N ILE A 365 5.71 -9.07 -7.42
CA ILE A 365 5.26 -9.49 -8.76
C ILE A 365 5.67 -8.43 -9.78
N THR A 366 5.35 -7.17 -9.49
CA THR A 366 5.82 -6.00 -10.25
C THR A 366 6.18 -4.87 -9.30
N SER A 367 7.32 -4.23 -9.55
CA SER A 367 7.79 -3.07 -8.77
C SER A 367 7.11 -1.77 -9.17
N SER A 368 6.61 -1.69 -10.41
CA SER A 368 5.93 -0.52 -10.96
C SER A 368 5.15 -0.91 -12.22
N THR A 369 3.84 -0.68 -12.22
CA THR A 369 2.98 -0.78 -13.40
C THR A 369 1.94 0.32 -13.37
N GLY A 370 1.48 0.79 -14.53
CA GLY A 370 0.50 1.87 -14.63
C GLY A 370 -0.76 1.54 -13.83
N ALA A 371 -1.14 2.40 -12.88
CA ALA A 371 -2.25 2.14 -11.98
C ALA A 371 -3.59 2.02 -12.72
N SER A 372 -3.74 2.75 -13.83
CA SER A 372 -4.90 2.71 -14.73
C SER A 372 -5.06 1.38 -15.48
N SER A 373 -4.04 0.51 -15.50
CA SER A 373 -4.19 -0.85 -16.06
C SER A 373 -5.21 -1.68 -15.27
N GLY A 374 -5.43 -1.34 -13.98
CA GLY A 374 -6.35 -2.01 -13.07
C GLY A 374 -6.06 -3.49 -12.86
N SER A 375 -4.96 -4.01 -13.40
CA SER A 375 -4.68 -5.43 -13.43
C SER A 375 -3.22 -5.77 -13.76
N VAL A 376 -2.75 -6.90 -13.23
CA VAL A 376 -1.48 -7.52 -13.62
C VAL A 376 -1.67 -9.02 -13.79
N ALA A 377 -1.10 -9.57 -14.86
CA ALA A 377 -1.03 -11.02 -15.03
C ALA A 377 -0.01 -11.61 -14.05
N TRP A 378 -0.37 -12.71 -13.40
CA TRP A 378 0.44 -13.39 -12.41
C TRP A 378 0.39 -14.90 -12.62
N THR A 379 1.55 -15.54 -12.68
CA THR A 379 1.66 -16.99 -12.59
C THR A 379 1.72 -17.38 -11.12
N VAL A 380 0.67 -18.04 -10.64
CA VAL A 380 0.57 -18.47 -9.24
C VAL A 380 1.74 -19.40 -8.89
N PRO A 381 2.46 -19.19 -7.77
CA PRO A 381 3.55 -20.05 -7.33
C PRO A 381 3.16 -21.53 -7.26
N SER A 382 4.13 -22.42 -7.47
CA SER A 382 3.93 -23.87 -7.39
C SER A 382 3.73 -24.38 -5.95
N THR A 383 4.04 -23.55 -4.95
CA THR A 383 3.91 -23.89 -3.53
C THR A 383 2.48 -23.72 -3.05
N ALA A 384 1.87 -24.79 -2.53
CA ALA A 384 0.56 -24.73 -1.89
C ALA A 384 0.58 -23.82 -0.65
N SER A 385 -0.52 -23.10 -0.42
CA SER A 385 -0.70 -22.30 0.79
C SER A 385 -2.18 -22.17 1.12
N THR A 386 -2.54 -22.28 2.39
CA THR A 386 -3.89 -21.92 2.88
C THR A 386 -3.96 -20.48 3.40
N ASN A 387 -2.85 -19.75 3.35
CA ASN A 387 -2.70 -18.42 3.93
C ASN A 387 -2.00 -17.47 2.95
N ALA A 388 -2.45 -17.45 1.69
CA ALA A 388 -1.90 -16.59 0.66
C ALA A 388 -2.59 -15.21 0.68
N TRP A 389 -1.82 -14.16 0.40
CA TRP A 389 -2.28 -12.77 0.41
C TRP A 389 -1.71 -12.01 -0.78
N VAL A 390 -2.43 -10.99 -1.24
CA VAL A 390 -1.89 -9.98 -2.18
C VAL A 390 -2.02 -8.60 -1.57
N ARG A 391 -1.10 -7.71 -1.92
CA ARG A 391 -1.24 -6.29 -1.64
C ARG A 391 -0.81 -5.47 -2.85
N VAL A 392 -1.45 -4.32 -2.99
CA VAL A 392 -1.14 -3.33 -4.03
C VAL A 392 -0.89 -2.00 -3.35
N SER A 393 0.26 -1.37 -3.62
CA SER A 393 0.61 -0.05 -3.10
C SER A 393 0.93 0.92 -4.23
N ASP A 394 0.83 2.22 -4.00
CA ASP A 394 1.48 3.21 -4.87
C ASP A 394 2.99 2.90 -4.90
N ALA A 395 3.57 2.92 -6.12
CA ALA A 395 4.97 2.60 -6.34
C ALA A 395 5.93 3.67 -5.77
N SER A 396 5.44 4.91 -5.63
CA SER A 396 6.16 6.07 -5.09
C SER A 396 5.84 6.36 -3.62
N ASN A 397 4.70 5.86 -3.11
CA ASN A 397 4.28 6.07 -1.73
C ASN A 397 3.65 4.80 -1.12
N ALA A 398 4.44 4.04 -0.38
CA ALA A 398 3.97 2.77 0.21
C ALA A 398 2.85 2.92 1.27
N THR A 399 2.54 4.13 1.75
CA THR A 399 1.42 4.33 2.70
C THR A 399 0.05 4.29 2.01
N VAL A 400 0.01 4.56 0.69
CA VAL A 400 -1.19 4.34 -0.14
C VAL A 400 -1.16 2.89 -0.58
N THR A 401 -1.77 2.01 0.20
CA THR A 401 -1.77 0.57 -0.05
C THR A 401 -3.10 -0.04 0.33
N ASP A 402 -3.41 -1.16 -0.30
CA ASP A 402 -4.50 -2.02 0.12
C ASP A 402 -4.06 -3.49 0.11
N LEU A 403 -4.69 -4.27 0.99
CA LEU A 403 -4.44 -5.69 1.23
C LEU A 403 -5.71 -6.45 0.90
N SER A 404 -5.62 -7.65 0.33
CA SER A 404 -6.80 -8.51 0.18
C SER A 404 -7.53 -8.69 1.52
N ASN A 405 -8.86 -8.58 1.53
CA ASN A 405 -9.68 -8.55 2.76
C ASN A 405 -9.55 -9.83 3.61
N ALA A 406 -9.26 -10.97 2.99
CA ALA A 406 -8.90 -12.20 3.69
C ALA A 406 -7.85 -13.00 2.91
N ALA A 407 -7.33 -14.05 3.53
CA ALA A 407 -6.45 -14.99 2.86
C ALA A 407 -7.21 -15.74 1.75
N PHE A 408 -6.51 -16.01 0.65
CA PHE A 408 -6.93 -16.99 -0.35
C PHE A 408 -6.05 -18.24 -0.27
N THR A 409 -6.47 -19.30 -0.94
CA THR A 409 -5.77 -20.59 -0.94
C THR A 409 -5.12 -20.86 -2.30
N ILE A 410 -3.92 -21.42 -2.28
CA ILE A 410 -3.22 -21.97 -3.44
C ILE A 410 -3.22 -23.49 -3.30
N THR A 411 -3.88 -24.17 -4.23
CA THR A 411 -4.00 -25.63 -4.24
C THR A 411 -3.10 -26.24 -5.30
N THR A 412 -2.38 -27.28 -4.93
CA THR A 412 -1.64 -28.14 -5.87
C THR A 412 -2.60 -29.20 -6.39
N GLY A 413 -3.42 -28.85 -7.39
CA GLY A 413 -4.41 -29.78 -7.96
C GLY A 413 -5.03 -29.30 -9.27
N GLY A 414 -4.53 -29.84 -10.39
CA GLY A 414 -5.17 -29.81 -11.71
C GLY A 414 -4.77 -28.65 -12.62
N THR A 415 -3.71 -28.83 -13.43
CA THR A 415 -3.64 -28.17 -14.74
C THR A 415 -5.00 -28.31 -15.41
N GLY A 416 -5.56 -27.26 -16.01
CA GLY A 416 -6.94 -27.20 -16.52
C GLY A 416 -7.32 -28.16 -17.67
N GLY A 417 -6.72 -29.35 -17.72
CA GLY A 417 -7.10 -30.50 -18.51
C GLY A 417 -7.90 -31.53 -17.69
N THR A 418 -8.59 -32.42 -18.39
CA THR A 418 -9.29 -33.55 -17.77
C THR A 418 -8.36 -34.75 -17.69
N GLY A 419 -8.24 -35.38 -16.52
CA GLY A 419 -7.63 -36.71 -16.40
C GLY A 419 -8.53 -37.78 -17.01
N ASN A 420 -7.95 -38.78 -17.68
CA ASN A 420 -8.69 -39.95 -18.17
C ASN A 420 -7.85 -41.21 -17.94
N VAL A 421 -7.98 -41.78 -16.75
CA VAL A 421 -7.24 -42.96 -16.29
C VAL A 421 -8.07 -44.22 -16.54
N PHE A 422 -7.51 -45.22 -17.20
CA PHE A 422 -8.19 -46.48 -17.47
C PHE A 422 -7.18 -47.63 -17.61
N ILE A 423 -7.69 -48.86 -17.50
CA ILE A 423 -6.89 -50.08 -17.67
C ILE A 423 -6.50 -50.22 -19.15
N ASN A 424 -5.21 -50.30 -19.46
CA ASN A 424 -4.68 -50.36 -20.83
C ASN A 424 -4.13 -51.74 -21.23
N GLU A 425 -3.39 -52.36 -20.32
CA GLU A 425 -2.74 -53.65 -20.54
C GLU A 425 -2.84 -54.49 -19.26
N VAL A 426 -3.16 -55.79 -19.38
CA VAL A 426 -3.21 -56.72 -18.24
C VAL A 426 -2.56 -58.04 -18.61
N LEU A 427 -1.59 -58.49 -17.82
CA LEU A 427 -1.04 -59.83 -17.93
C LEU A 427 -1.64 -60.69 -16.82
N ILE A 428 -2.47 -61.65 -17.22
CA ILE A 428 -3.22 -62.52 -16.31
C ILE A 428 -2.48 -63.83 -16.07
N ASN A 429 -1.90 -64.41 -17.12
CA ASN A 429 -1.32 -65.75 -17.05
C ASN A 429 0.16 -65.71 -17.44
N GLU A 430 1.01 -65.89 -16.45
CA GLU A 430 2.46 -66.02 -16.63
C GLU A 430 2.88 -67.50 -16.79
N PRO A 431 3.95 -67.79 -17.57
CA PRO A 431 4.47 -69.15 -17.68
C PRO A 431 4.79 -69.73 -16.31
N GLY A 432 4.23 -70.91 -16.01
CA GLY A 432 4.43 -71.58 -14.72
C GLY A 432 3.59 -71.03 -13.56
N SER A 433 2.60 -70.15 -13.84
CA SER A 433 1.70 -69.56 -12.83
C SER A 433 2.41 -68.69 -11.78
N ASP A 434 3.45 -67.95 -12.20
CA ASP A 434 4.11 -66.96 -11.33
C ASP A 434 3.25 -65.71 -11.17
N VAL A 435 2.47 -65.68 -10.08
CA VAL A 435 1.60 -64.55 -9.72
C VAL A 435 2.36 -63.25 -9.45
N ASN A 436 3.69 -63.26 -9.37
CA ASN A 436 4.47 -62.03 -9.20
C ASN A 436 4.61 -61.25 -10.51
N GLY A 437 4.62 -61.93 -11.66
CA GLY A 437 4.75 -61.34 -13.00
C GLY A 437 3.42 -60.80 -13.57
N GLU A 438 2.28 -61.24 -13.01
CA GLU A 438 0.98 -60.65 -13.30
C GLU A 438 1.04 -59.13 -13.16
N PHE A 439 0.38 -58.40 -14.06
CA PHE A 439 0.31 -56.95 -13.93
C PHE A 439 -0.98 -56.34 -14.45
N VAL A 440 -1.29 -55.16 -13.93
CA VAL A 440 -2.32 -54.24 -14.44
C VAL A 440 -1.66 -52.90 -14.74
N GLU A 441 -1.71 -52.48 -16.00
CA GLU A 441 -1.28 -51.17 -16.45
C GLU A 441 -2.46 -50.19 -16.53
N LEU A 442 -2.28 -49.01 -15.92
CA LEU A 442 -3.18 -47.88 -16.07
C LEU A 442 -2.52 -46.78 -16.89
N VAL A 443 -3.23 -46.24 -17.87
CA VAL A 443 -2.78 -45.10 -18.68
C VAL A 443 -3.66 -43.90 -18.40
N ASN A 444 -3.04 -42.72 -18.29
CA ASN A 444 -3.75 -41.45 -18.31
C ASN A 444 -3.72 -40.85 -19.72
N SER A 445 -4.78 -41.06 -20.51
CA SER A 445 -4.93 -40.43 -21.84
C SER A 445 -5.42 -38.98 -21.78
N GLY A 446 -5.67 -38.47 -20.58
CA GLY A 446 -6.09 -37.10 -20.35
C GLY A 446 -4.99 -36.08 -20.61
N THR A 447 -5.34 -34.81 -20.46
CA THR A 447 -4.43 -33.67 -20.68
C THR A 447 -3.84 -33.10 -19.39
N ALA A 448 -4.19 -33.68 -18.24
CA ALA A 448 -3.69 -33.27 -16.93
C ALA A 448 -3.23 -34.47 -16.10
N ALA A 449 -2.29 -34.22 -15.17
CA ALA A 449 -1.88 -35.23 -14.19
C ALA A 449 -3.05 -35.57 -13.25
N VAL A 450 -3.15 -36.83 -12.85
CA VAL A 450 -4.18 -37.32 -11.92
C VAL A 450 -3.52 -37.77 -10.62
N ASP A 451 -4.05 -37.31 -9.50
CA ASP A 451 -3.68 -37.82 -8.17
C ASP A 451 -4.38 -39.17 -7.95
N LEU A 452 -3.56 -40.22 -7.82
CA LEU A 452 -3.99 -41.59 -7.56
C LEU A 452 -3.98 -41.93 -6.07
N SER A 453 -3.66 -41.00 -5.17
CA SER A 453 -3.61 -41.25 -3.72
C SER A 453 -4.88 -41.93 -3.23
N GLY A 454 -4.75 -43.14 -2.67
CA GLY A 454 -5.86 -43.94 -2.14
C GLY A 454 -6.75 -44.60 -3.20
N TRP A 455 -6.42 -44.49 -4.50
CA TRP A 455 -7.09 -45.30 -5.53
C TRP A 455 -6.77 -46.77 -5.34
N THR A 456 -7.70 -47.63 -5.76
CA THR A 456 -7.58 -49.08 -5.59
C THR A 456 -7.67 -49.82 -6.91
N VAL A 457 -6.88 -50.89 -7.05
CA VAL A 457 -7.01 -51.92 -8.08
C VAL A 457 -7.52 -53.18 -7.39
N SER A 458 -8.61 -53.75 -7.88
CA SER A 458 -9.25 -54.97 -7.36
C SER A 458 -9.36 -56.02 -8.46
N ASP A 459 -9.31 -57.30 -8.08
CA ASP A 459 -9.77 -58.40 -8.93
C ASP A 459 -11.29 -58.61 -8.74
N GLY A 460 -11.82 -59.74 -9.22
CA GLY A 460 -13.24 -60.10 -9.04
C GLY A 460 -13.66 -60.33 -7.58
N THR A 461 -12.74 -60.37 -6.62
CA THR A 461 -12.98 -60.83 -5.24
C THR A 461 -12.61 -59.79 -4.17
N ALA A 462 -11.49 -59.06 -4.32
CA ALA A 462 -10.94 -58.18 -3.31
C ALA A 462 -10.05 -57.06 -3.89
N VAL A 463 -9.74 -56.06 -3.06
CA VAL A 463 -8.71 -55.06 -3.36
C VAL A 463 -7.33 -55.72 -3.33
N ARG A 464 -6.53 -55.49 -4.37
CA ARG A 464 -5.17 -56.05 -4.56
C ARG A 464 -4.06 -54.99 -4.50
N HIS A 465 -4.40 -53.73 -4.76
CA HIS A 465 -3.46 -52.62 -4.59
C HIS A 465 -4.19 -51.36 -4.17
N THR A 466 -3.57 -50.59 -3.27
CA THR A 466 -3.95 -49.22 -2.91
C THR A 466 -2.75 -48.32 -3.15
N PHE A 467 -2.92 -47.31 -4.00
CA PHE A 467 -1.85 -46.36 -4.29
C PHE A 467 -1.54 -45.48 -3.07
N ALA A 468 -0.26 -45.31 -2.77
CA ALA A 468 0.21 -44.52 -1.63
C ALA A 468 -0.13 -43.02 -1.80
N SER A 469 -0.21 -42.29 -0.68
CA SER A 469 -0.38 -40.83 -0.70
C SER A 469 0.74 -40.15 -1.48
N GLY A 470 0.40 -39.15 -2.30
CA GLY A 470 1.30 -38.43 -3.20
C GLY A 470 1.55 -39.12 -4.55
N THR A 471 0.93 -40.27 -4.81
CA THR A 471 1.07 -40.94 -6.11
C THR A 471 0.38 -40.13 -7.20
N THR A 472 1.11 -39.66 -8.20
CA THR A 472 0.55 -38.92 -9.33
C THR A 472 0.86 -39.59 -10.65
N LEU A 473 -0.11 -39.61 -11.56
CA LEU A 473 0.03 -40.12 -12.92
C LEU A 473 -0.08 -38.97 -13.92
N ALA A 474 1.06 -38.57 -14.48
CA ALA A 474 1.12 -37.48 -15.46
C ALA A 474 0.31 -37.80 -16.74
N ALA A 475 -0.13 -36.74 -17.43
CA ALA A 475 -0.80 -36.85 -18.72
C ALA A 475 0.06 -37.62 -19.73
N GLY A 476 -0.55 -38.54 -20.46
CA GLY A 476 0.12 -39.37 -21.46
C GLY A 476 1.11 -40.39 -20.88
N LYS A 477 1.09 -40.67 -19.57
CA LYS A 477 1.96 -41.66 -18.92
C LYS A 477 1.18 -42.87 -18.41
N ALA A 478 1.92 -43.93 -18.11
CA ALA A 478 1.42 -45.17 -17.52
C ALA A 478 1.99 -45.41 -16.12
N VAL A 479 1.23 -46.15 -15.32
CA VAL A 479 1.67 -46.78 -14.07
C VAL A 479 1.32 -48.26 -14.15
N VAL A 480 2.23 -49.13 -13.71
CA VAL A 480 2.06 -50.59 -13.79
C VAL A 480 2.09 -51.17 -12.39
N VAL A 481 1.02 -51.87 -12.01
CA VAL A 481 0.98 -52.61 -10.75
C VAL A 481 1.31 -54.07 -11.07
N PHE A 482 2.47 -54.55 -10.61
CA PHE A 482 2.86 -55.96 -10.69
C PHE A 482 2.40 -56.72 -9.44
N GLY A 483 2.18 -58.03 -9.56
CA GLY A 483 1.83 -58.89 -8.44
C GLY A 483 2.84 -58.84 -7.30
N GLY A 484 4.13 -58.85 -7.61
CA GLY A 484 5.19 -58.77 -6.62
C GLY A 484 6.42 -58.02 -7.12
N ALA A 485 7.24 -57.51 -6.19
CA ALA A 485 8.46 -56.77 -6.53
C ALA A 485 9.47 -57.60 -7.34
N SER A 486 9.50 -58.94 -7.16
CA SER A 486 10.34 -59.85 -7.92
C SER A 486 9.91 -60.03 -9.38
N GLY A 487 8.65 -59.72 -9.70
CA GLY A 487 8.13 -59.79 -11.07
C GLY A 487 8.35 -58.53 -11.89
N ILE A 488 8.83 -57.43 -11.29
CA ILE A 488 9.07 -56.16 -11.98
C ILE A 488 10.37 -56.27 -12.82
N PRO A 489 10.30 -56.19 -14.16
CA PRO A 489 11.51 -56.16 -14.97
C PRO A 489 12.33 -54.90 -14.68
N ALA A 490 13.66 -55.04 -14.62
CA ALA A 490 14.55 -53.92 -14.33
C ALA A 490 14.36 -52.78 -15.34
N GLY A 491 14.13 -51.56 -14.84
CA GLY A 491 13.95 -50.36 -15.67
C GLY A 491 12.54 -50.17 -16.23
N THR A 492 11.54 -50.93 -15.76
CA THR A 492 10.14 -50.73 -16.16
C THR A 492 9.61 -49.38 -15.65
N PRO A 493 9.23 -48.44 -16.53
CA PRO A 493 8.75 -47.13 -16.12
C PRO A 493 7.44 -47.21 -15.33
N GLY A 494 7.36 -46.48 -14.21
CA GLY A 494 6.12 -46.39 -13.43
C GLY A 494 5.67 -47.70 -12.77
N ALA A 495 6.55 -48.70 -12.65
CA ALA A 495 6.21 -49.96 -12.03
C ALA A 495 6.20 -49.89 -10.49
N VAL A 496 5.19 -50.51 -9.88
CA VAL A 496 5.05 -50.69 -8.43
C VAL A 496 4.62 -52.12 -8.15
N ALA A 497 4.92 -52.63 -6.95
CA ALA A 497 4.39 -53.91 -6.48
C ALA A 497 3.00 -53.74 -5.86
N ALA A 498 2.14 -54.74 -6.00
CA ALA A 498 0.83 -54.80 -5.37
C ALA A 498 0.97 -54.61 -3.86
N SER A 499 0.18 -53.71 -3.27
CA SER A 499 0.33 -53.39 -1.85
C SER A 499 -0.14 -54.53 -0.94
N THR A 500 -0.90 -55.50 -1.47
CA THR A 500 -1.29 -56.73 -0.77
C THR A 500 -0.35 -57.91 -1.04
N GLY A 501 0.72 -57.72 -1.84
CA GLY A 501 1.74 -58.73 -2.13
C GLY A 501 1.44 -59.69 -3.29
N SER A 502 0.27 -59.61 -3.93
CA SER A 502 -0.08 -60.34 -5.16
C SER A 502 -1.34 -59.75 -5.80
N LEU A 503 -1.51 -59.89 -7.13
CA LEU A 503 -2.74 -59.55 -7.84
C LEU A 503 -3.72 -60.73 -7.88
N VAL A 504 -3.22 -61.97 -8.01
CA VAL A 504 -4.02 -63.22 -7.98
C VAL A 504 -5.06 -63.25 -9.10
N LEU A 505 -4.68 -62.88 -10.31
CA LEU A 505 -5.57 -62.86 -11.48
C LEU A 505 -5.84 -64.29 -11.97
N GLY A 506 -7.11 -64.62 -12.23
CA GLY A 506 -7.49 -65.97 -12.67
C GLY A 506 -7.07 -66.31 -14.10
N ASN A 507 -6.28 -67.38 -14.30
CA ASN A 507 -5.84 -67.87 -15.63
C ASN A 507 -6.96 -68.29 -16.59
N SER A 508 -8.20 -68.45 -16.10
CA SER A 508 -9.38 -68.71 -16.92
C SER A 508 -10.18 -67.44 -17.25
N GLY A 509 -9.65 -66.27 -16.88
CA GLY A 509 -10.32 -64.99 -16.92
C GLY A 509 -10.55 -64.40 -15.52
N ASP A 510 -10.62 -63.07 -15.46
CA ASP A 510 -10.89 -62.31 -14.23
C ASP A 510 -11.51 -60.95 -14.57
N THR A 511 -11.99 -60.22 -13.57
CA THR A 511 -12.43 -58.83 -13.70
C THR A 511 -11.53 -57.91 -12.90
N VAL A 512 -10.86 -56.98 -13.57
CA VAL A 512 -10.06 -55.94 -12.93
C VAL A 512 -10.90 -54.68 -12.79
N THR A 513 -10.97 -54.12 -11.59
CA THR A 513 -11.70 -52.87 -11.30
C THR A 513 -10.80 -51.86 -10.62
N VAL A 514 -10.79 -50.64 -11.16
CA VAL A 514 -10.10 -49.48 -10.62
C VAL A 514 -11.12 -48.53 -10.00
N LYS A 515 -10.94 -48.17 -8.73
CA LYS A 515 -11.76 -47.17 -8.04
C LYS A 515 -10.92 -46.01 -7.55
N ASN A 516 -11.47 -44.80 -7.61
CA ASN A 516 -10.84 -43.63 -6.98
C ASN A 516 -10.92 -43.68 -5.46
N SER A 517 -10.29 -42.72 -4.77
CA SER A 517 -10.28 -42.62 -3.30
C SER A 517 -11.67 -42.42 -2.68
N ALA A 518 -12.66 -41.95 -3.46
CA ALA A 518 -14.06 -41.86 -3.05
C ALA A 518 -14.85 -43.17 -3.29
N GLY A 519 -14.20 -44.24 -3.77
CA GLY A 519 -14.83 -45.53 -4.06
C GLY A 519 -15.60 -45.60 -5.38
N THR A 520 -15.54 -44.56 -6.22
CA THR A 520 -16.20 -44.53 -7.53
C THR A 520 -15.39 -45.36 -8.53
N VAL A 521 -16.06 -46.21 -9.30
CA VAL A 521 -15.42 -46.99 -10.38
C VAL A 521 -14.97 -46.05 -11.50
N VAL A 522 -13.68 -46.08 -11.79
CA VAL A 522 -13.04 -45.29 -12.86
C VAL A 522 -12.88 -46.14 -14.13
N SER A 523 -12.48 -47.40 -13.97
CA SER A 523 -12.34 -48.34 -15.08
C SER A 523 -12.63 -49.75 -14.58
N THR A 524 -13.27 -50.55 -15.41
CA THR A 524 -13.47 -51.98 -15.17
C THR A 524 -13.29 -52.74 -16.48
N ALA A 525 -12.68 -53.91 -16.41
CA ALA A 525 -12.45 -54.78 -17.56
C ALA A 525 -12.58 -56.25 -17.13
N THR A 526 -13.40 -57.01 -17.84
CA THR A 526 -13.53 -58.46 -17.67
C THR A 526 -12.82 -59.15 -18.81
N PHE A 527 -11.90 -60.04 -18.46
CA PHE A 527 -11.06 -60.79 -19.39
C PHE A 527 -11.57 -62.22 -19.46
N ALA A 528 -11.93 -62.67 -20.67
CA ALA A 528 -12.34 -64.06 -20.89
C ALA A 528 -11.11 -64.97 -21.00
N SER A 529 -11.32 -66.29 -20.88
CA SER A 529 -10.28 -67.31 -21.06
C SER A 529 -9.51 -67.19 -22.38
N SER A 530 -10.12 -66.68 -23.45
CA SER A 530 -9.45 -66.44 -24.74
C SER A 530 -8.36 -65.37 -24.69
N LEU A 531 -8.39 -64.47 -23.69
CA LEU A 531 -7.38 -63.43 -23.46
C LEU A 531 -6.43 -63.76 -22.31
N ALA A 532 -6.66 -64.88 -21.61
CA ALA A 532 -5.85 -65.35 -20.49
C ALA A 532 -5.18 -66.72 -20.76
N GLY A 533 -5.57 -67.42 -21.83
CA GLY A 533 -5.15 -68.80 -22.09
C GLY A 533 -3.78 -68.98 -22.76
N THR A 534 -3.01 -67.91 -22.98
CA THR A 534 -1.65 -67.98 -23.55
C THR A 534 -0.63 -67.47 -22.54
N ASP A 535 0.26 -68.35 -22.10
CA ASP A 535 1.30 -68.03 -21.11
C ASP A 535 2.21 -66.88 -21.57
N GLY A 536 2.38 -65.90 -20.70
CA GLY A 536 3.29 -64.76 -20.90
C GLY A 536 2.84 -63.75 -21.93
N VAL A 537 1.58 -63.84 -22.41
CA VAL A 537 0.99 -62.90 -23.36
C VAL A 537 -0.09 -62.07 -22.67
N SER A 538 0.11 -60.76 -22.62
CA SER A 538 -0.84 -59.83 -22.01
C SER A 538 -2.04 -59.57 -22.92
N ALA A 539 -3.13 -59.09 -22.33
CA ALA A 539 -4.25 -58.50 -23.04
C ALA A 539 -4.05 -56.98 -23.13
N ASN A 540 -3.88 -56.46 -24.34
CA ASN A 540 -3.73 -55.02 -24.60
C ASN A 540 -4.96 -54.46 -25.28
N ARG A 541 -5.28 -53.19 -25.05
CA ARG A 541 -6.28 -52.50 -25.87
C ARG A 541 -5.83 -52.34 -27.32
N SER A 542 -6.76 -52.48 -28.26
CA SER A 542 -6.53 -52.23 -29.69
C SER A 542 -7.64 -51.38 -30.30
N PRO A 543 -7.37 -50.12 -30.70
CA PRO A 543 -6.08 -49.42 -30.64
C PRO A 543 -5.54 -49.18 -29.21
N ASP A 544 -4.21 -49.15 -29.09
CA ASP A 544 -3.51 -48.90 -27.82
C ASP A 544 -3.83 -47.52 -27.23
N ALA A 545 -3.81 -47.41 -25.89
CA ALA A 545 -4.10 -46.18 -25.14
C ALA A 545 -5.48 -45.54 -25.41
N SER A 546 -6.46 -46.33 -25.89
CA SER A 546 -7.84 -45.87 -26.12
C SER A 546 -8.81 -46.46 -25.09
N SER A 547 -9.39 -45.61 -24.24
CA SER A 547 -10.31 -46.03 -23.16
C SER A 547 -11.55 -46.82 -23.60
N THR A 548 -11.93 -46.74 -24.89
CA THR A 548 -13.10 -47.42 -25.46
C THR A 548 -12.74 -48.63 -26.33
N ALA A 549 -11.45 -48.86 -26.59
CA ALA A 549 -10.99 -49.98 -27.41
C ALA A 549 -11.19 -51.33 -26.71
N SER A 550 -11.40 -52.39 -27.50
CA SER A 550 -11.49 -53.75 -26.96
C SER A 550 -10.11 -54.31 -26.64
N PHE A 551 -10.04 -55.29 -25.73
CA PHE A 551 -8.82 -56.03 -25.45
C PHE A 551 -8.60 -57.15 -26.46
N VAL A 552 -7.35 -57.32 -26.89
CA VAL A 552 -6.86 -58.42 -27.73
C VAL A 552 -5.56 -58.95 -27.12
N LEU A 553 -5.13 -60.16 -27.48
CA LEU A 553 -3.79 -60.64 -27.10
C LEU A 553 -2.72 -59.69 -27.68
N HIS A 554 -1.68 -59.41 -26.91
CA HIS A 554 -0.65 -58.45 -27.27
C HIS A 554 0.08 -58.83 -28.58
N THR A 555 0.23 -60.13 -28.84
CA THR A 555 0.78 -60.66 -30.10
C THR A 555 -0.06 -60.32 -31.34
N GLY A 556 -1.32 -59.90 -31.15
CA GLY A 556 -2.19 -59.38 -32.19
C GLY A 556 -2.02 -57.88 -32.46
N VAL A 557 -1.31 -57.14 -31.61
CA VAL A 557 -1.04 -55.69 -31.77
C VAL A 557 0.43 -55.37 -32.04
N SER A 558 1.36 -56.24 -31.65
CA SER A 558 2.78 -56.12 -31.99
C SER A 558 3.50 -57.46 -31.99
N SER A 559 4.79 -57.46 -32.34
CA SER A 559 5.66 -58.64 -32.26
C SER A 559 6.09 -59.00 -30.82
N LEU A 560 5.68 -58.22 -29.82
CA LEU A 560 5.99 -58.46 -28.40
C LEU A 560 4.86 -59.26 -27.74
N SER A 561 5.19 -59.98 -26.67
CA SER A 561 4.20 -60.70 -25.85
C SER A 561 3.56 -59.82 -24.76
N SER A 562 4.23 -58.73 -24.36
CA SER A 562 3.71 -57.69 -23.45
C SER A 562 4.56 -56.41 -23.56
N SER A 563 4.07 -55.29 -23.02
CA SER A 563 4.77 -54.01 -23.04
C SER A 563 4.60 -53.15 -21.77
N PRO A 564 4.75 -53.69 -20.55
CA PRO A 564 4.49 -52.93 -19.33
C PRO A 564 5.28 -51.61 -19.26
N GLY A 565 4.58 -50.51 -19.04
CA GLY A 565 5.12 -49.16 -18.94
C GLY A 565 5.48 -48.53 -20.29
N LYS A 566 5.10 -49.16 -21.40
CA LYS A 566 5.38 -48.74 -22.78
C LYS A 566 4.13 -48.92 -23.65
N ARG A 567 4.09 -48.23 -24.78
CA ARG A 567 3.07 -48.45 -25.80
C ARG A 567 3.18 -49.86 -26.36
N ALA A 568 2.09 -50.38 -26.93
CA ALA A 568 2.03 -51.75 -27.48
C ALA A 568 3.15 -52.09 -28.49
N ASN A 569 3.70 -51.08 -29.19
CA ASN A 569 4.81 -51.24 -30.12
C ASN A 569 6.22 -51.19 -29.47
N GLY A 570 6.30 -51.12 -28.14
CA GLY A 570 7.53 -51.01 -27.35
C GLY A 570 8.12 -49.60 -27.23
N THR A 571 7.45 -48.56 -27.74
CA THR A 571 7.88 -47.16 -27.59
C THR A 571 7.45 -46.56 -26.24
N ALA A 572 8.10 -45.49 -25.79
CA ALA A 572 7.73 -44.82 -24.55
C ALA A 572 6.35 -44.14 -24.66
N PHE A 573 5.63 -44.09 -23.54
CA PHE A 573 4.34 -43.39 -23.43
C PHE A 573 4.45 -41.88 -23.61
#